data_AF-A0A7V4S2I3-F1
#
_entry.id   AF-A0A7V4S2I3-F1
#
_cell.length_a   1.000
_cell.length_b   1.000
_cell.length_c   1.000
_cell.angle_alpha   90.00
_cell.angle_beta   90.00
_cell.angle_gamma   90.00
#
_symmetry.space_group_name_H-M   'P 1'
#
loop_
_entity.id
_entity.type
_entity.pdbx_description
1 polymer ?
#
loop_
_entity_poly.entity_id
_entity_poly.type
_entity_poly.pdbx_seq_one_letter_code
_entity_poly.pdbx_strand_id
1 'polypeptide(L)'
;METIEALKTRRSIRKFTDKPIPKEIIEDIIDCARLAPSANNVQPWEFIVVTKPETRKKLAEICDYGKFIKDAPVCIVVFCKNTKYYLEDGSAATENILLASHSYGLGSCWVAGDKKPYAEEIRKLLSVPDGYKLV
;
A
#
# COMPACT_ATOMS: atom_id res chain seq x y z
N MET A 1 -17.75 -5.04 9.13
CA MET A 1 -17.01 -5.63 10.27
C MET A 1 -16.86 -4.56 11.32
N GLU A 2 -16.94 -4.90 12.60
CA GLU A 2 -16.73 -3.91 13.67
C GLU A 2 -15.25 -3.54 13.81
N THR A 3 -14.94 -2.27 14.10
CA THR A 3 -13.55 -1.76 14.11
C THR A 3 -12.61 -2.54 15.02
N ILE A 4 -13.05 -2.85 16.24
CA ILE A 4 -12.23 -3.61 17.21
C ILE A 4 -12.00 -5.05 16.76
N GLU A 5 -12.97 -5.65 16.08
CA GLU A 5 -12.83 -6.97 15.50
C GLU A 5 -11.81 -6.94 14.36
N ALA A 6 -11.89 -5.95 13.46
CA ALA A 6 -10.94 -5.80 12.35
C ALA A 6 -9.50 -5.68 12.85
N LEU A 7 -9.26 -4.83 13.85
CA LEU A 7 -7.96 -4.64 14.48
C LEU A 7 -7.39 -5.93 15.08
N LYS A 8 -8.21 -6.71 15.80
CA LYS A 8 -7.76 -7.92 16.50
C LYS A 8 -7.56 -9.12 15.57
N THR A 9 -8.32 -9.19 14.48
CA THR A 9 -8.40 -10.37 13.62
C THR A 9 -7.58 -10.25 12.33
N ARG A 10 -7.14 -9.04 11.95
CA ARG A 10 -6.27 -8.84 10.78
C ARG A 10 -5.01 -9.72 10.86
N ARG A 11 -4.63 -10.33 9.74
CA ARG A 11 -3.37 -11.09 9.57
C ARG A 11 -2.72 -10.74 8.24
N SER A 12 -1.40 -10.88 8.15
CA SER A 12 -0.67 -10.74 6.87
C SER A 12 -0.93 -11.95 5.98
N ILE A 13 -1.69 -11.75 4.91
CA ILE A 13 -1.98 -12.78 3.91
C ILE A 13 -0.98 -12.67 2.77
N ARG A 14 -0.34 -13.78 2.41
CA ARG A 14 0.72 -13.84 1.38
C ARG A 14 0.42 -14.85 0.26
N LYS A 15 -0.81 -15.37 0.25
CA LYS A 15 -1.33 -16.26 -0.78
C LYS A 15 -2.67 -15.69 -1.23
N PHE A 16 -2.77 -15.34 -2.50
CA PHE A 16 -3.92 -14.64 -3.07
C PHE A 16 -4.57 -15.51 -4.14
N THR A 17 -5.85 -15.25 -4.38
CA THR A 17 -6.54 -15.73 -5.57
C THR A 17 -6.45 -14.69 -6.68
N ASP A 18 -6.73 -15.10 -7.90
CA ASP A 18 -6.82 -14.24 -9.09
C ASP A 18 -8.17 -13.51 -9.21
N LYS A 19 -9.05 -13.64 -8.21
CA LYS A 19 -10.37 -12.99 -8.22
C LYS A 19 -10.20 -11.46 -8.28
N PRO A 20 -10.79 -10.78 -9.28
CA PRO A 20 -10.70 -9.33 -9.38
C PRO A 20 -11.42 -8.66 -8.21
N ILE A 21 -10.87 -7.52 -7.77
CA ILE A 21 -11.48 -6.65 -6.77
C ILE A 21 -12.23 -5.53 -7.52
N PRO A 22 -13.52 -5.28 -7.23
CA PRO A 22 -14.27 -4.18 -7.81
C PRO A 22 -13.58 -2.82 -7.58
N LYS A 23 -13.67 -1.94 -8.58
CA LYS A 23 -12.98 -0.64 -8.58
C LYS A 23 -13.42 0.23 -7.41
N GLU A 24 -14.71 0.23 -7.13
CA GLU A 24 -15.36 0.96 -6.05
C GLU A 24 -14.82 0.56 -4.66
N ILE A 25 -14.50 -0.72 -4.46
CA ILE A 25 -13.90 -1.20 -3.20
C ILE A 25 -12.47 -0.68 -3.08
N ILE A 26 -11.70 -0.68 -4.17
CA ILE A 26 -10.34 -0.14 -4.17
C ILE A 26 -10.37 1.37 -3.89
N GLU A 27 -11.28 2.10 -4.53
CA GLU A 27 -11.43 3.55 -4.32
C GLU A 27 -11.82 3.88 -2.87
N ASP A 28 -12.71 3.10 -2.26
CA ASP A 28 -13.09 3.27 -0.86
C ASP A 28 -11.94 2.94 0.11
N ILE A 29 -11.12 1.91 -0.18
CA ILE A 29 -9.90 1.62 0.58
C ILE A 29 -8.91 2.80 0.51
N ILE A 30 -8.76 3.43 -0.66
CA ILE A 30 -7.93 4.63 -0.82
C ILE A 30 -8.54 5.84 -0.09
N ASP A 31 -9.87 5.97 -0.06
CA ASP A 31 -10.56 7.00 0.71
C ASP A 31 -10.25 6.85 2.22
N CYS A 32 -10.30 5.63 2.74
CA CYS A 32 -9.88 5.32 4.11
C CYS A 32 -8.40 5.68 4.35
N ALA A 33 -7.53 5.42 3.37
CA ALA A 33 -6.10 5.71 3.47
C ALA A 33 -5.83 7.22 3.62
N ARG A 34 -6.49 8.06 2.80
CA ARG A 34 -6.33 9.53 2.87
C ARG A 34 -6.93 10.16 4.12
N LEU A 35 -7.75 9.44 4.88
CA LEU A 35 -8.33 9.88 6.14
C LEU A 35 -7.43 9.55 7.35
N ALA A 36 -6.25 8.97 7.11
CA ALA A 36 -5.26 8.77 8.16
C ALA A 36 -4.82 10.11 8.78
N PRO A 37 -4.39 10.12 10.06
CA PRO A 37 -3.79 11.31 10.65
C PRO A 37 -2.53 11.71 9.88
N SER A 38 -2.34 13.02 9.69
CA SER A 38 -1.12 13.59 9.12
C SER A 38 -0.60 14.74 9.95
N ALA A 39 0.71 14.78 10.16
CA ALA A 39 1.38 15.86 10.88
C ALA A 39 1.11 17.22 10.20
N ASN A 40 0.58 18.18 10.98
CA ASN A 40 0.15 19.49 10.48
C ASN A 40 -0.84 19.42 9.30
N ASN A 41 -1.55 18.29 9.15
CA ASN A 41 -2.50 18.02 8.07
C ASN A 41 -1.92 18.19 6.66
N VAL A 42 -0.60 17.95 6.48
CA VAL A 42 0.08 18.15 5.19
C VAL A 42 -0.30 17.11 4.14
N GLN A 43 -0.78 15.94 4.57
CA GLN A 43 -1.28 14.85 3.74
C GLN A 43 -0.31 14.52 2.59
N PRO A 44 0.92 14.06 2.92
CA PRO A 44 2.01 14.04 1.96
C PRO A 44 1.94 12.85 0.99
N TRP A 45 0.98 11.94 1.20
CA TRP A 45 0.90 10.66 0.52
C TRP A 45 0.39 10.74 -0.91
N GLU A 46 0.87 9.82 -1.74
CA GLU A 46 0.36 9.48 -3.07
C GLU A 46 0.16 7.96 -3.10
N PHE A 47 -1.02 7.53 -3.56
CA PHE A 47 -1.37 6.11 -3.63
C PHE A 47 -1.40 5.65 -5.08
N ILE A 48 -0.48 4.75 -5.43
CA ILE A 48 -0.41 4.20 -6.79
C ILE A 48 -1.05 2.82 -6.79
N VAL A 49 -2.21 2.72 -7.41
CA VAL A 49 -2.94 1.46 -7.55
C VAL A 49 -2.44 0.70 -8.78
N VAL A 50 -1.73 -0.40 -8.55
CA VAL A 50 -1.16 -1.25 -9.61
C VAL A 50 -2.00 -2.50 -9.78
N THR A 51 -2.80 -2.55 -10.85
CA THR A 51 -3.63 -3.72 -11.22
C THR A 51 -3.03 -4.56 -12.36
N LYS A 52 -2.23 -3.92 -13.23
CA LYS A 52 -1.58 -4.58 -14.38
C LYS A 52 -0.66 -5.73 -13.92
N PRO A 53 -0.89 -6.99 -14.36
CA PRO A 53 -0.10 -8.15 -13.93
C PRO A 53 1.39 -7.99 -14.18
N GLU A 54 1.77 -7.45 -15.33
CA GLU A 54 3.17 -7.24 -15.72
C GLU A 54 3.90 -6.29 -14.76
N THR A 55 3.24 -5.21 -14.33
CA THR A 55 3.81 -4.26 -13.37
C THR A 55 3.94 -4.89 -11.99
N ARG A 56 2.93 -5.65 -11.54
CA ARG A 56 2.98 -6.39 -10.26
C ARG A 56 4.10 -7.43 -10.25
N LYS A 57 4.34 -8.11 -11.36
CA LYS A 57 5.44 -9.06 -11.51
C LYS A 57 6.80 -8.37 -11.35
N LYS A 58 7.03 -7.24 -12.01
CA LYS A 58 8.25 -6.45 -11.86
C LYS A 58 8.46 -5.97 -10.43
N LEU A 59 7.42 -5.46 -9.76
CA LEU A 59 7.49 -5.09 -8.34
C LEU A 59 7.90 -6.27 -7.46
N ALA A 60 7.33 -7.45 -7.69
CA ALA A 60 7.68 -8.67 -6.96
C ALA A 60 9.14 -9.10 -7.20
N GLU A 61 9.67 -8.93 -8.40
CA GLU A 61 11.07 -9.23 -8.73
C GLU A 61 12.03 -8.32 -7.97
N ILE A 62 11.70 -7.03 -7.86
CA ILE A 62 12.48 -5.99 -7.18
C ILE A 62 12.49 -6.16 -5.65
N CYS A 63 11.35 -6.47 -5.03
CA CYS A 63 11.24 -6.56 -3.57
C CYS A 63 11.92 -7.81 -2.98
N ASP A 64 12.65 -7.65 -1.88
CA ASP A 64 13.34 -8.77 -1.17
C ASP A 64 12.36 -9.86 -0.69
N TYR A 65 11.32 -9.45 0.04
CA TYR A 65 10.36 -10.34 0.73
C TYR A 65 8.92 -10.22 0.18
N GLY A 66 8.76 -9.57 -0.97
CA GLY A 66 7.46 -9.24 -1.58
C GLY A 66 7.07 -10.12 -2.77
N LYS A 67 7.61 -11.35 -2.90
CA LYS A 67 7.41 -12.18 -4.10
C LYS A 67 5.94 -12.51 -4.41
N PHE A 68 5.07 -12.48 -3.40
CA PHE A 68 3.62 -12.68 -3.51
C PHE A 68 2.88 -11.51 -4.19
N ILE A 69 3.52 -10.34 -4.38
CA ILE A 69 2.90 -9.18 -5.05
C ILE A 69 2.42 -9.55 -6.45
N LYS A 70 3.14 -10.43 -7.16
CA LYS A 70 2.76 -10.89 -8.50
C LYS A 70 1.42 -11.62 -8.53
N ASP A 71 1.05 -12.27 -7.42
CA ASP A 71 -0.16 -13.09 -7.31
C ASP A 71 -1.35 -12.29 -6.75
N ALA A 72 -1.11 -11.19 -6.03
CA ALA A 72 -2.16 -10.33 -5.48
C ALA A 72 -2.82 -9.48 -6.58
N PRO A 73 -4.15 -9.49 -6.79
CA PRO A 73 -4.81 -8.83 -7.94
C PRO A 73 -4.61 -7.30 -7.98
N VAL A 74 -4.28 -6.70 -6.84
CA VAL A 74 -3.99 -5.28 -6.68
C VAL A 74 -2.77 -5.12 -5.77
N CYS A 75 -1.87 -4.20 -6.11
CA CYS A 75 -0.81 -3.72 -5.24
C CYS A 75 -0.96 -2.20 -5.09
N ILE A 76 -1.14 -1.72 -3.87
CA ILE A 76 -1.16 -0.28 -3.57
C ILE A 76 0.23 0.11 -3.10
N VAL A 77 0.89 0.99 -3.85
CA VAL A 77 2.22 1.49 -3.51
C VAL A 77 2.07 2.88 -2.90
N VAL A 78 2.53 3.03 -1.66
CA VAL A 78 2.41 4.25 -0.87
C VAL A 78 3.71 5.03 -0.97
N PHE A 79 3.64 6.23 -1.55
CA PHE A 79 4.72 7.21 -1.51
C PHE A 79 4.30 8.38 -0.65
N CYS A 80 5.26 9.04 0.00
CA CYS A 80 5.03 10.33 0.66
C CYS A 80 6.07 11.35 0.18
N LYS A 81 5.67 12.62 0.01
CA LYS A 81 6.64 13.72 -0.10
C LYS A 81 7.57 13.70 1.11
N ASN A 82 8.85 14.01 0.89
CA ASN A 82 9.89 14.01 1.93
C ASN A 82 9.72 15.16 2.94
N THR A 83 8.66 15.10 3.74
CA THR A 83 8.41 16.00 4.89
C THR A 83 9.13 15.46 6.13
N LYS A 84 9.06 16.19 7.25
CA LYS A 84 9.66 15.74 8.51
C LYS A 84 9.05 14.43 9.05
N TYR A 85 7.77 14.17 8.76
CA TYR A 85 6.97 13.07 9.34
C TYR A 85 6.39 12.13 8.26
N TYR A 86 7.03 12.10 7.08
CA TYR A 86 6.51 11.36 5.92
C TYR A 86 6.31 9.87 6.22
N LEU A 87 7.18 9.29 7.05
CA LEU A 87 7.19 7.88 7.37
C LEU A 87 6.01 7.54 8.29
N GLU A 88 5.78 8.34 9.33
CA GLU A 88 4.64 8.21 10.24
C GLU A 88 3.32 8.39 9.49
N ASP A 89 3.21 9.45 8.68
CA ASP A 89 2.02 9.75 7.89
C ASP A 89 1.68 8.61 6.91
N GLY A 90 2.69 8.13 6.16
CA GLY A 90 2.50 7.03 5.20
C GLY A 90 2.23 5.69 5.88
N SER A 91 2.82 5.44 7.06
CA SER A 91 2.58 4.23 7.85
C SER A 91 1.14 4.21 8.38
N ALA A 92 0.63 5.34 8.85
CA ALA A 92 -0.76 5.47 9.29
C ALA A 92 -1.74 5.23 8.14
N ALA A 93 -1.48 5.83 6.96
CA ALA A 93 -2.26 5.56 5.76
C ALA A 93 -2.21 4.08 5.34
N THR A 94 -1.04 3.44 5.47
CA THR A 94 -0.88 2.01 5.17
C THR A 94 -1.68 1.13 6.13
N GLU A 95 -1.69 1.42 7.43
CA GLU A 95 -2.53 0.66 8.38
C GLU A 95 -4.02 0.84 8.07
N ASN A 96 -4.47 2.04 7.70
CA ASN A 96 -5.84 2.25 7.25
C ASN A 96 -6.17 1.39 6.02
N ILE A 97 -5.28 1.29 5.03
CA ILE A 97 -5.44 0.40 3.87
C ILE A 97 -5.63 -1.05 4.32
N LEU A 98 -4.79 -1.51 5.25
CA LEU A 98 -4.82 -2.89 5.74
C LEU A 98 -6.13 -3.20 6.47
N LEU A 99 -6.61 -2.29 7.32
CA LEU A 99 -7.85 -2.45 8.09
C LEU A 99 -9.10 -2.33 7.21
N ALA A 100 -9.12 -1.39 6.26
CA ALA A 100 -10.20 -1.26 5.28
C ALA A 100 -10.29 -2.52 4.42
N SER A 101 -9.16 -3.01 3.90
CA SER A 101 -9.11 -4.26 3.14
C SER A 101 -9.70 -5.43 3.93
N HIS A 102 -9.29 -5.59 5.19
CA HIS A 102 -9.79 -6.66 6.06
C HIS A 102 -11.28 -6.52 6.35
N SER A 103 -11.79 -5.30 6.49
CA SER A 103 -13.22 -5.02 6.69
C SER A 103 -14.09 -5.43 5.49
N TYR A 104 -13.52 -5.41 4.28
CA TYR A 104 -14.10 -5.95 3.05
C TYR A 104 -13.92 -7.47 2.90
N GLY A 105 -13.31 -8.15 3.88
CA GLY A 105 -13.00 -9.57 3.82
C GLY A 105 -11.81 -9.91 2.91
N LEU A 106 -10.98 -8.92 2.56
CA LEU A 106 -9.81 -9.11 1.71
C LEU A 106 -8.56 -9.41 2.55
N GLY A 107 -7.73 -10.33 2.07
CA GLY A 107 -6.39 -10.52 2.59
C GLY A 107 -5.44 -9.42 2.11
N SER A 108 -4.54 -8.96 2.98
CA SER A 108 -3.52 -7.96 2.64
C SER A 108 -2.22 -8.22 3.39
N CYS A 109 -1.10 -7.71 2.88
CA CYS A 109 0.19 -7.74 3.54
C CYS A 109 1.01 -6.50 3.16
N TRP A 110 1.48 -5.76 4.15
CA TRP A 110 2.42 -4.66 3.93
C TRP A 110 3.82 -5.20 3.66
N VAL A 111 4.44 -4.68 2.60
CA VAL A 111 5.86 -4.83 2.27
C VAL A 111 6.51 -3.47 2.49
N ALA A 112 7.33 -3.35 3.54
CA ALA A 112 7.98 -2.08 3.90
C ALA A 112 8.95 -1.64 2.81
N GLY A 113 8.84 -0.39 2.36
CA GLY A 113 9.66 0.19 1.31
C GLY A 113 10.65 1.25 1.79
N ASP A 114 10.39 1.94 2.91
CA ASP A 114 11.33 2.92 3.45
C ASP A 114 12.69 2.28 3.81
N LYS A 115 13.78 3.04 3.57
CA LYS A 115 15.18 2.63 3.75
C LYS A 115 15.60 1.39 2.94
N LYS A 116 14.76 0.88 2.03
CA LYS A 116 15.12 -0.28 1.21
C LYS A 116 16.01 0.14 0.04
N PRO A 117 17.06 -0.64 -0.29
CA PRO A 117 17.91 -0.36 -1.45
C PRO A 117 17.12 -0.25 -2.76
N TYR A 118 16.03 -1.01 -2.86
CA TYR A 118 15.17 -1.07 -4.04
C TYR A 118 14.16 0.08 -4.16
N ALA A 119 14.03 0.95 -3.15
CA ALA A 119 12.99 1.98 -3.11
C ALA A 119 13.06 2.94 -4.32
N GLU A 120 14.28 3.31 -4.71
CA GLU A 120 14.54 4.18 -5.85
C GLU A 120 14.20 3.51 -7.20
N GLU A 121 14.42 2.20 -7.30
CA GLU A 121 14.06 1.42 -8.49
C GLU A 121 12.54 1.34 -8.65
N ILE A 122 11.79 1.11 -7.57
CA ILE A 122 10.33 1.13 -7.57
C ILE A 122 9.79 2.53 -7.96
N ARG A 123 10.37 3.60 -7.40
CA ARG A 123 10.00 4.98 -7.73
C ARG A 123 10.11 5.24 -9.24
N LYS A 124 11.24 4.85 -9.83
CA LYS A 124 11.49 4.98 -11.28
C LYS A 124 10.55 4.11 -12.11
N LEU A 125 10.35 2.85 -11.73
CA LEU A 125 9.44 1.92 -12.42
C LEU A 125 8.02 2.50 -12.51
N LEU A 126 7.57 3.18 -11.46
CA LEU A 126 6.23 3.77 -11.37
C LEU A 126 6.17 5.25 -11.81
N SER A 127 7.27 5.79 -12.34
CA SER A 127 7.36 7.18 -12.82
C SER A 127 6.98 8.23 -11.76
N VAL A 128 7.29 7.96 -10.49
CA VAL A 128 7.02 8.89 -9.39
C VAL A 128 8.10 9.98 -9.38
N PRO A 129 7.76 11.27 -9.23
CA PRO A 129 8.75 12.35 -9.21
C PRO A 129 9.79 12.21 -8.11
N ASP A 130 10.93 12.90 -8.28
CA ASP A 130 11.94 13.03 -7.22
C ASP A 130 11.33 13.71 -5.98
N GLY A 131 11.92 13.46 -4.81
CA GLY A 131 11.44 14.04 -3.54
C GLY A 131 10.30 13.25 -2.87
N TYR A 132 9.82 12.18 -3.50
CA TYR A 132 8.94 11.20 -2.87
C TYR A 132 9.74 10.03 -2.29
N LYS A 133 9.31 9.55 -1.13
CA LYS A 133 9.85 8.42 -0.40
C LYS A 133 8.83 7.29 -0.41
N LEU A 134 9.28 6.10 -0.81
CA LEU A 134 8.49 4.89 -0.68
C LEU A 134 8.35 4.55 0.81
N VAL A 135 7.14 4.20 1.24
CA VAL A 135 6.83 3.83 2.64
C VAL A 135 6.63 2.33 2.77
#